data_AF-A0A142XJT5-F1
#
_entry.id   AF-A0A142XJT5-F1
#
_cell.length_a   1.000
_cell.length_b   1.000
_cell.length_c   1.000
_cell.angle_alpha   90.00
_cell.angle_beta   90.00
_cell.angle_gamma   90.00
#
_symmetry.space_group_name_H-M   'P 1'
#
loop_
_entity.id
_entity.type
_entity.pdbx_description
1 polymer ?
#
loop_
_entity_poly.entity_id
_entity_poly.type
_entity_poly.pdbx_seq_one_letter_code
_entity_poly.pdbx_strand_id
1 'polypeptide(L)'
;MGVADPGGVPRTDPTLQHPRCVFQLLRRHFARYTPDVCGCRPEELVRVAELLCANSGRERTSAIVYAVGWTQHTTGVQIIRTAGILQLLLGNVGRHGGGITAMRGHSSIQGSTDVSTLYDTLPGYLPQPVADADHEILEGHIEKEGMPTGYWANFPSFVVSLLKVYYGPAATPENEFGFGWLPRVAGDHSHLVTFDRMARGEVTGFFLFGQNPAGDGMNAKLQRAALRNLDWLVVADWFETESAVFWKADPNGPPPSEVKTEVFFIPAASHVEKEGTLTNTQRLLQRHNRVLAPVGDARSDAWFVYQFGKRLKALYAGSTDPKDAPLLNLTWDYEPVHPQKLDGTASRISGEPDVERVLQELNGFSTTETDPRTDEPKLIPGFSALKADGSTA
;
A
#
# COMPACT_ATOMS: atom_id res chain seq x y z
N MET A 1 -6.54 8.60 -31.68
CA MET A 1 -7.58 8.80 -30.66
C MET A 1 -8.92 8.90 -31.37
N GLY A 2 -9.90 8.07 -30.98
CA GLY A 2 -11.25 8.16 -31.55
C GLY A 2 -11.90 9.44 -31.03
N VAL A 3 -12.33 10.31 -31.93
CA VAL A 3 -13.05 11.54 -31.58
C VAL A 3 -14.37 11.10 -30.94
N ALA A 4 -14.54 11.37 -29.66
CA ALA A 4 -15.79 11.15 -28.94
C ALA A 4 -16.89 12.04 -29.55
N ASP A 5 -18.14 11.58 -29.53
CA ASP A 5 -19.28 12.47 -29.76
C ASP A 5 -19.36 13.51 -28.63
N PRO A 6 -20.07 14.64 -28.83
CA PRO A 6 -20.35 15.59 -27.74
C PRO A 6 -21.15 14.84 -26.66
N GLY A 7 -20.46 14.39 -25.61
CA GLY A 7 -21.01 13.43 -24.63
C GLY A 7 -20.01 12.38 -24.13
N GLY A 8 -18.80 12.29 -24.67
CA GLY A 8 -17.68 11.57 -24.06
C GLY A 8 -17.72 10.03 -24.15
N VAL A 9 -18.77 9.43 -24.74
CA VAL A 9 -18.86 7.98 -24.91
C VAL A 9 -17.98 7.51 -26.10
N PRO A 10 -17.09 6.52 -25.92
CA PRO A 10 -16.32 5.97 -27.02
C PRO A 10 -17.21 5.30 -28.09
N ARG A 11 -16.96 5.61 -29.37
CA ARG A 11 -17.66 4.97 -30.50
C ARG A 11 -17.36 3.47 -30.57
N THR A 12 -18.37 2.65 -30.83
CA THR A 12 -18.27 1.19 -30.93
C THR A 12 -18.59 0.66 -32.33
N ASP A 13 -17.94 -0.42 -32.73
CA ASP A 13 -18.28 -1.20 -33.93
C ASP A 13 -18.44 -2.68 -33.56
N PRO A 14 -19.68 -3.16 -33.39
CA PRO A 14 -19.96 -4.56 -33.03
C PRO A 14 -19.50 -5.57 -34.08
N THR A 15 -19.26 -5.17 -35.34
CA THR A 15 -18.78 -6.07 -36.40
C THR A 15 -17.28 -6.35 -36.30
N LEU A 16 -16.56 -5.55 -35.50
CA LEU A 16 -15.10 -5.58 -35.35
C LEU A 16 -14.33 -5.34 -36.65
N GLN A 17 -14.96 -4.82 -37.71
CA GLN A 17 -14.33 -4.66 -39.03
C GLN A 17 -13.70 -3.28 -39.22
N HIS A 18 -14.17 -2.26 -38.50
CA HIS A 18 -13.68 -0.91 -38.66
C HIS A 18 -12.15 -0.86 -38.40
N PRO A 19 -11.34 -0.29 -39.32
CA PRO A 19 -9.88 -0.41 -39.29
C PRO A 19 -9.20 0.26 -38.08
N ARG A 20 -9.96 1.07 -37.33
CA ARG A 20 -9.52 1.73 -36.09
C ARG A 20 -10.16 1.15 -34.82
N CYS A 21 -10.95 0.09 -34.91
CA CYS A 21 -11.43 -0.58 -33.70
C CYS A 21 -10.26 -1.28 -32.98
N VAL A 22 -10.33 -1.41 -31.66
CA VAL A 22 -9.25 -1.97 -30.82
C VAL A 22 -8.79 -3.34 -31.33
N PHE A 23 -9.73 -4.18 -31.77
CA PHE A 23 -9.43 -5.53 -32.27
C PHE A 23 -8.53 -5.53 -33.51
N GLN A 24 -8.84 -4.72 -34.53
CA GLN A 24 -8.02 -4.64 -35.75
C GLN A 24 -6.64 -4.00 -35.48
N LEU A 25 -6.58 -3.01 -34.58
CA LEU A 25 -5.32 -2.40 -34.15
C LEU A 25 -4.43 -3.40 -33.40
N LEU A 26 -5.01 -4.20 -32.51
CA LEU A 26 -4.33 -5.25 -31.77
C LEU A 26 -3.74 -6.30 -32.74
N ARG A 27 -4.56 -6.80 -33.68
CA ARG A 27 -4.12 -7.74 -34.71
C ARG A 27 -2.93 -7.20 -35.51
N ARG A 28 -3.00 -5.95 -35.96
CA ARG A 28 -1.90 -5.31 -36.71
C ARG A 28 -0.64 -5.13 -35.86
N HIS A 29 -0.78 -4.74 -34.59
CA HIS A 29 0.35 -4.53 -33.69
C HIS A 29 1.15 -5.83 -33.45
N PHE A 30 0.42 -6.93 -33.23
CA PHE A 30 1.00 -8.23 -32.89
C PHE A 30 1.41 -9.08 -34.11
N ALA A 31 1.07 -8.67 -35.34
CA ALA A 31 1.43 -9.38 -36.57
C ALA A 31 2.95 -9.56 -36.79
N ARG A 32 3.79 -8.77 -36.11
CA ARG A 32 5.25 -8.83 -36.19
C ARG A 32 5.88 -9.92 -35.32
N TYR A 33 5.13 -10.52 -34.39
CA TYR A 33 5.64 -11.50 -33.46
C TYR A 33 5.42 -12.91 -33.99
N THR A 34 6.39 -13.39 -34.76
CA THR A 34 6.45 -14.77 -35.26
C THR A 34 7.23 -15.67 -34.28
N PRO A 35 7.08 -17.00 -34.35
CA PRO A 35 7.66 -17.91 -33.35
C PRO A 35 9.20 -17.90 -33.21
N ASP A 36 9.93 -17.31 -34.15
CA ASP A 36 11.38 -17.22 -34.20
C ASP A 36 11.98 -16.07 -33.34
N VAL A 37 11.16 -15.22 -32.71
CA VAL A 37 11.61 -13.96 -32.10
C VAL A 37 12.10 -14.09 -30.64
N CYS A 38 11.72 -15.14 -29.90
CA CYS A 38 11.85 -15.17 -28.43
C CYS A 38 13.01 -16.03 -27.86
N GLY A 39 13.89 -16.57 -28.71
CA GLY A 39 15.00 -17.43 -28.27
C GLY A 39 14.58 -18.85 -27.83
N CYS A 40 13.28 -19.13 -27.77
CA CYS A 40 12.73 -20.47 -27.64
C CYS A 40 12.78 -21.20 -28.98
N ARG A 41 12.70 -22.54 -28.93
CA ARG A 41 12.44 -23.35 -30.13
C ARG A 41 11.05 -23.01 -30.67
N PRO A 42 10.90 -22.61 -31.95
CA PRO A 42 9.61 -22.21 -32.53
C PRO A 42 8.47 -23.21 -32.30
N GLU A 43 8.76 -24.51 -32.40
CA GLU A 43 7.78 -25.59 -32.21
C GLU A 43 7.24 -25.65 -30.78
N GLU A 44 8.04 -25.30 -29.77
CA GLU A 44 7.60 -25.28 -28.37
C GLU A 44 6.69 -24.07 -28.11
N LEU A 45 6.98 -22.91 -28.73
CA LEU A 45 6.10 -21.75 -28.61
C LEU A 45 4.73 -22.02 -29.22
N VAL A 46 4.70 -22.61 -30.42
CA VAL A 46 3.45 -23.00 -31.09
C VAL A 46 2.68 -24.00 -30.23
N ARG A 47 3.37 -25.03 -29.69
CA ARG A 47 2.75 -26.01 -28.79
C ARG A 47 2.11 -25.38 -27.56
N VAL A 48 2.79 -24.43 -26.91
CA VAL A 48 2.23 -23.70 -25.75
C VAL A 48 1.00 -22.91 -26.15
N ALA A 49 1.04 -22.20 -27.29
CA ALA A 49 -0.10 -21.44 -27.78
C ALA A 49 -1.31 -22.33 -28.10
N GLU A 50 -1.09 -23.47 -28.76
CA GLU A 50 -2.14 -24.46 -29.06
C GLU A 50 -2.75 -25.03 -27.79
N LEU A 51 -1.93 -25.41 -26.80
CA LEU A 51 -2.42 -25.93 -25.51
C LEU A 51 -3.25 -24.90 -24.76
N LEU A 52 -2.83 -23.64 -24.75
CA LEU A 52 -3.56 -22.57 -24.09
C LEU A 52 -4.91 -22.31 -24.77
N CYS A 53 -4.95 -22.28 -26.11
CA CYS A 53 -6.18 -22.15 -26.88
C CYS A 53 -7.11 -23.37 -26.69
N ALA A 54 -6.59 -24.60 -26.73
CA ALA A 54 -7.40 -25.82 -26.56
C ALA A 54 -7.98 -25.98 -25.14
N ASN A 55 -7.37 -25.34 -24.14
CA ASN A 55 -7.83 -25.33 -22.75
C ASN A 55 -8.47 -23.99 -22.34
N SER A 56 -8.88 -23.18 -23.32
CA SER A 56 -9.65 -21.97 -23.07
C SER A 56 -10.85 -21.91 -24.02
N GLY A 57 -12.01 -21.60 -23.51
CA GLY A 57 -13.24 -21.53 -24.29
C GLY A 57 -14.47 -21.65 -23.41
N ARG A 58 -15.64 -21.93 -23.98
CA ARG A 58 -16.88 -22.00 -23.21
C ARG A 58 -16.84 -23.06 -22.10
N GLU A 59 -16.17 -24.18 -22.33
CA GLU A 59 -16.14 -25.32 -21.39
C GLU A 59 -14.84 -25.47 -20.59
N ARG A 60 -13.82 -24.64 -20.89
CA ARG A 60 -12.48 -24.77 -20.28
C ARG A 60 -11.88 -23.41 -19.98
N THR A 61 -11.03 -23.37 -18.97
CA THR A 61 -10.28 -22.18 -18.58
C THR A 61 -8.82 -22.52 -18.36
N SER A 62 -7.97 -21.54 -18.65
CA SER A 62 -6.55 -21.58 -18.30
C SER A 62 -6.22 -20.39 -17.42
N ALA A 63 -5.31 -20.57 -16.47
CA ALA A 63 -4.81 -19.50 -15.61
C ALA A 63 -3.35 -19.19 -15.93
N ILE A 64 -3.00 -17.91 -15.86
CA ILE A 64 -1.61 -17.46 -15.88
C ILE A 64 -1.19 -17.15 -14.45
N VAL A 65 -0.21 -17.90 -13.93
CA VAL A 65 0.33 -17.74 -12.58
C VAL A 65 1.74 -17.17 -12.68
N TYR A 66 1.99 -16.01 -12.07
CA TYR A 66 3.29 -15.34 -12.16
C TYR A 66 3.64 -14.60 -10.86
N ALA A 67 4.91 -14.21 -10.72
CA ALA A 67 5.42 -13.39 -9.61
C ALA A 67 6.58 -12.49 -10.11
N VAL A 68 7.70 -12.45 -9.38
CA VAL A 68 8.85 -11.56 -9.64
C VAL A 68 9.47 -11.69 -11.03
N GLY A 69 9.43 -12.89 -11.62
CA GLY A 69 10.04 -13.16 -12.92
C GLY A 69 9.49 -12.30 -14.07
N TRP A 70 8.29 -11.73 -13.94
CA TRP A 70 7.70 -10.81 -14.92
C TRP A 70 7.69 -9.35 -14.45
N THR A 71 7.71 -9.08 -13.15
CA THR A 71 7.51 -7.72 -12.63
C THR A 71 8.80 -6.90 -12.60
N GLN A 72 9.95 -7.52 -12.32
CA GLN A 72 11.22 -6.81 -12.07
C GLN A 72 12.02 -6.54 -13.36
N HIS A 73 11.36 -5.95 -14.35
CA HIS A 73 11.95 -5.50 -15.61
C HIS A 73 11.50 -4.08 -15.90
N THR A 74 12.29 -3.32 -16.67
CA THR A 74 11.88 -1.98 -17.15
C THR A 74 10.59 -2.02 -17.98
N THR A 75 10.23 -3.18 -18.52
CA THR A 75 9.01 -3.45 -19.28
C THR A 75 8.03 -4.38 -18.55
N GLY A 76 8.20 -4.63 -17.26
CA GLY A 76 7.42 -5.63 -16.51
C GLY A 76 5.91 -5.42 -16.59
N VAL A 77 5.46 -4.16 -16.50
CA VAL A 77 4.05 -3.78 -16.71
C VAL A 77 3.54 -4.25 -18.07
N GLN A 78 4.37 -4.16 -19.12
CA GLN A 78 3.99 -4.57 -20.47
C GLN A 78 3.83 -6.09 -20.60
N ILE A 79 4.70 -6.87 -19.97
CA ILE A 79 4.60 -8.33 -19.92
C ILE A 79 3.26 -8.74 -19.30
N ILE A 80 2.88 -8.10 -18.18
CA ILE A 80 1.63 -8.37 -17.47
C ILE A 80 0.42 -7.90 -18.29
N ARG A 81 0.51 -6.73 -18.96
CA ARG A 81 -0.55 -6.28 -19.89
C ARG A 81 -0.79 -7.28 -21.01
N THR A 82 0.26 -7.89 -21.57
CA THR A 82 0.13 -8.92 -22.61
C THR A 82 -0.62 -10.14 -22.09
N ALA A 83 -0.33 -10.59 -20.86
CA ALA A 83 -1.10 -11.66 -20.23
C ALA A 83 -2.58 -11.28 -20.01
N GLY A 84 -2.86 -10.03 -19.63
CA GLY A 84 -4.22 -9.49 -19.53
C GLY A 84 -4.98 -9.55 -20.85
N ILE A 85 -4.37 -9.07 -21.93
CA ILE A 85 -4.93 -9.14 -23.28
C ILE A 85 -5.23 -10.59 -23.67
N LEU A 86 -4.29 -11.51 -23.43
CA LEU A 86 -4.44 -12.92 -23.78
C LEU A 86 -5.61 -13.56 -23.03
N GLN A 87 -5.69 -13.37 -21.71
CA GLN A 87 -6.78 -13.92 -20.89
C GLN A 87 -8.15 -13.34 -21.23
N LEU A 88 -8.21 -12.09 -21.71
CA LEU A 88 -9.45 -11.48 -22.23
C LEU A 88 -9.85 -12.10 -23.57
N LEU A 89 -8.91 -12.25 -24.51
CA LEU A 89 -9.16 -12.88 -25.82
C LEU A 89 -9.63 -14.34 -25.68
N LEU A 90 -9.05 -15.06 -24.72
CA LEU A 90 -9.38 -16.45 -24.41
C LEU A 90 -10.68 -16.61 -23.60
N GLY A 91 -11.27 -15.51 -23.11
CA GLY A 91 -12.48 -15.53 -22.30
C GLY A 91 -12.29 -16.22 -20.95
N ASN A 92 -11.11 -16.07 -20.34
CA ASN A 92 -10.73 -16.71 -19.07
C ASN A 92 -10.93 -15.81 -17.84
N VAL A 93 -11.05 -14.49 -18.02
CA VAL A 93 -11.22 -13.53 -16.92
C VAL A 93 -12.60 -13.69 -16.27
N GLY A 94 -12.63 -13.69 -14.94
CA GLY A 94 -13.88 -13.78 -14.15
C GLY A 94 -14.46 -15.19 -14.01
N ARG A 95 -13.72 -16.23 -14.42
CA ARG A 95 -14.19 -17.62 -14.42
C ARG A 95 -13.32 -18.50 -13.53
N HIS A 96 -13.93 -19.52 -12.92
CA HIS A 96 -13.22 -20.50 -12.09
C HIS A 96 -12.08 -21.17 -12.86
N GLY A 97 -10.92 -21.32 -12.21
CA GLY A 97 -9.71 -21.90 -12.82
C GLY A 97 -9.05 -21.03 -13.90
N GLY A 98 -9.60 -19.83 -14.17
CA GLY A 98 -9.10 -18.90 -15.18
C GLY A 98 -8.44 -17.65 -14.61
N GLY A 99 -8.26 -16.64 -15.47
CA GLY A 99 -7.75 -15.34 -15.09
C GLY A 99 -6.24 -15.31 -14.84
N ILE A 100 -5.81 -14.33 -14.05
CA ILE A 100 -4.40 -14.10 -13.75
C ILE A 100 -4.23 -14.21 -12.24
N THR A 101 -3.37 -15.12 -11.82
CA THR A 101 -2.96 -15.27 -10.43
C THR A 101 -1.59 -14.63 -10.25
N ALA A 102 -1.59 -13.33 -9.95
CA ALA A 102 -0.39 -12.63 -9.53
C ALA A 102 -0.04 -13.10 -8.11
N MET A 103 0.96 -13.96 -7.96
CA MET A 103 1.37 -14.50 -6.67
C MET A 103 2.14 -13.44 -5.89
N ARG A 104 1.61 -13.10 -4.72
CA ARG A 104 2.19 -12.13 -3.79
C ARG A 104 3.33 -12.79 -2.99
N GLY A 105 4.35 -12.01 -2.65
CA GLY A 105 5.55 -12.47 -1.94
C GLY A 105 5.32 -12.60 -0.43
N HIS A 106 5.65 -11.54 0.33
CA HIS A 106 5.49 -11.54 1.79
C HIS A 106 4.04 -11.81 2.22
N SER A 107 3.88 -12.39 3.41
CA SER A 107 2.61 -12.86 3.97
C SER A 107 1.48 -11.83 3.94
N SER A 108 1.79 -10.55 4.10
CA SER A 108 0.83 -9.44 4.09
C SER A 108 1.22 -8.30 3.13
N ILE A 109 1.98 -8.58 2.06
CA ILE A 109 2.30 -7.52 1.06
C ILE A 109 1.05 -6.97 0.36
N GLN A 110 -0.02 -7.77 0.32
CA GLN A 110 -1.33 -7.29 -0.14
C GLN A 110 -1.89 -6.27 0.86
N GLY A 111 -1.90 -6.60 2.15
CA GLY A 111 -2.42 -5.72 3.20
C GLY A 111 -1.62 -4.42 3.36
N SER A 112 -0.29 -4.47 3.25
CA SER A 112 0.54 -3.25 3.26
C SER A 112 0.28 -2.35 2.05
N THR A 113 -0.07 -2.93 0.90
CA THR A 113 -0.55 -2.16 -0.26
C THR A 113 -1.94 -1.58 0.00
N ASP A 114 -2.84 -2.35 0.63
CA ASP A 114 -4.22 -1.92 0.91
C ASP A 114 -4.30 -0.76 1.93
N VAL A 115 -3.48 -0.80 3.00
CA VAL A 115 -3.36 0.25 4.04
C VAL A 115 -2.35 1.35 3.63
N SER A 116 -1.72 1.19 2.47
CA SER A 116 -0.71 2.06 1.86
C SER A 116 0.60 2.26 2.63
N THR A 117 1.62 1.52 2.21
CA THR A 117 3.04 1.76 2.54
C THR A 117 3.83 2.25 1.32
N LEU A 118 3.15 2.83 0.32
CA LEU A 118 3.75 3.44 -0.87
C LEU A 118 3.61 4.96 -0.81
N TYR A 119 4.54 5.67 -1.43
CA TYR A 119 4.63 7.13 -1.31
C TYR A 119 3.51 7.89 -2.05
N ASP A 120 2.88 7.24 -3.03
CA ASP A 120 1.94 7.84 -3.99
C ASP A 120 0.48 7.44 -3.73
N THR A 121 0.21 6.65 -2.69
CA THR A 121 -1.14 6.19 -2.34
C THR A 121 -1.50 6.46 -0.89
N LEU A 122 -2.79 6.61 -0.64
CA LEU A 122 -3.46 6.58 0.65
C LEU A 122 -4.18 5.23 0.82
N PRO A 123 -4.63 4.87 2.04
CA PRO A 123 -5.39 3.63 2.27
C PRO A 123 -6.58 3.48 1.30
N GLY A 124 -6.87 2.25 0.90
CA GLY A 124 -7.95 1.96 -0.04
C GLY A 124 -7.64 2.33 -1.50
N TYR A 125 -6.36 2.43 -1.86
CA TYR A 125 -5.88 2.80 -3.20
C TYR A 125 -6.28 4.23 -3.63
N LEU A 126 -6.56 5.11 -2.66
CA LEU A 126 -6.80 6.52 -2.95
C LEU A 126 -5.48 7.18 -3.39
N PRO A 127 -5.44 8.02 -4.43
CA PRO A 127 -4.21 8.70 -4.82
C PRO A 127 -3.77 9.69 -3.74
N GLN A 128 -2.48 9.69 -3.41
CA GLN A 128 -1.91 10.73 -2.54
C GLN A 128 -1.98 12.09 -3.26
N PRO A 129 -2.41 13.18 -2.59
CA PRO A 129 -2.36 14.50 -3.20
C PRO A 129 -0.95 14.88 -3.67
N VAL A 130 -0.84 15.46 -4.86
CA VAL A 130 0.43 15.93 -5.42
C VAL A 130 0.56 17.45 -5.27
N ALA A 131 1.78 17.95 -5.41
CA ALA A 131 2.07 19.38 -5.44
C ALA A 131 1.71 19.99 -6.82
N ASP A 132 0.43 19.90 -7.18
CA ASP A 132 -0.17 20.43 -8.40
C ASP A 132 -1.37 21.34 -8.03
N ALA A 133 -1.67 22.31 -8.89
CA ALA A 133 -2.76 23.27 -8.70
C ALA A 133 -4.12 22.56 -8.58
N ASP A 134 -4.35 21.48 -9.34
CA ASP A 134 -5.60 20.73 -9.30
C ASP A 134 -5.82 20.05 -7.95
N HIS A 135 -4.78 19.87 -7.14
CA HIS A 135 -4.90 19.18 -5.85
C HIS A 135 -4.95 20.16 -4.67
N GLU A 136 -4.86 21.48 -4.85
CA GLU A 136 -4.75 22.46 -3.76
C GLU A 136 -5.91 22.41 -2.75
N ILE A 137 -7.11 22.09 -3.25
CA ILE A 137 -8.36 21.98 -2.49
C ILE A 137 -9.02 20.62 -2.74
N LEU A 138 -9.95 20.23 -1.86
CA LEU A 138 -10.57 18.89 -1.91
C LEU A 138 -11.40 18.70 -3.18
N GLU A 139 -12.12 19.74 -3.60
CA GLU A 139 -12.95 19.70 -4.82
C GLU A 139 -12.10 19.40 -6.07
N GLY A 140 -10.99 20.12 -6.26
CA GLY A 140 -10.09 19.88 -7.39
C GLY A 140 -9.50 18.47 -7.39
N HIS A 141 -9.12 17.96 -6.22
CA HIS A 141 -8.62 16.59 -6.09
C HIS A 141 -9.69 15.55 -6.48
N ILE A 142 -10.93 15.76 -6.04
CA ILE A 142 -12.08 14.92 -6.42
C ILE A 142 -12.33 14.96 -7.93
N GLU A 143 -12.30 16.15 -8.55
CA GLU A 143 -12.51 16.31 -9.99
C GLU A 143 -11.41 15.63 -10.80
N LYS A 144 -10.17 15.69 -10.31
CA LYS A 144 -9.00 15.15 -11.00
C LYS A 144 -8.90 13.64 -10.91
N GLU A 145 -9.09 13.09 -9.72
CA GLU A 145 -8.84 11.67 -9.42
C GLU A 145 -10.11 10.82 -9.43
N GLY A 146 -11.28 11.44 -9.24
CA GLY A 146 -12.57 10.78 -9.34
C GLY A 146 -12.92 10.33 -10.76
N MET A 147 -13.88 9.41 -10.86
CA MET A 147 -14.40 8.94 -12.15
C MET A 147 -15.90 9.22 -12.25
N PRO A 148 -16.43 9.67 -13.40
CA PRO A 148 -17.87 9.95 -13.52
C PRO A 148 -18.75 8.69 -13.52
N THR A 149 -18.16 7.51 -13.74
CA THR A 149 -18.89 6.23 -13.85
C THR A 149 -18.12 5.10 -13.19
N GLY A 150 -18.78 3.95 -13.03
CA GLY A 150 -18.22 2.81 -12.31
C GLY A 150 -18.21 3.07 -10.79
N TYR A 151 -17.53 2.19 -10.05
CA TYR A 151 -17.56 2.28 -8.59
C TYR A 151 -16.74 3.44 -8.02
N TRP A 152 -15.73 3.89 -8.78
CA TRP A 152 -14.91 5.06 -8.48
C TRP A 152 -15.69 6.39 -8.53
N ALA A 153 -16.94 6.41 -8.98
CA ALA A 153 -17.82 7.58 -8.81
C ALA A 153 -18.12 7.92 -7.34
N ASN A 154 -17.87 6.98 -6.42
CA ASN A 154 -17.97 7.20 -4.98
C ASN A 154 -16.68 7.75 -4.35
N PHE A 155 -15.70 8.19 -5.17
CA PHE A 155 -14.45 8.79 -4.70
C PHE A 155 -14.63 9.87 -3.61
N PRO A 156 -15.60 10.80 -3.71
CA PRO A 156 -15.83 11.80 -2.65
C PRO A 156 -16.12 11.16 -1.29
N SER A 157 -16.93 10.10 -1.25
CA SER A 157 -17.25 9.38 -0.02
C SER A 157 -16.01 8.74 0.60
N PHE A 158 -15.12 8.17 -0.23
CA PHE A 158 -13.93 7.49 0.26
C PHE A 158 -12.92 8.48 0.86
N VAL A 159 -12.64 9.58 0.17
CA VAL A 159 -11.69 10.59 0.65
C VAL A 159 -12.21 11.28 1.91
N VAL A 160 -13.49 11.70 1.92
CA VAL A 160 -14.06 12.39 3.09
C VAL A 160 -14.07 11.46 4.31
N SER A 161 -14.47 10.19 4.16
CA SER A 161 -14.44 9.26 5.28
C SER A 161 -13.03 8.99 5.80
N LEU A 162 -12.03 8.83 4.91
CA LEU A 162 -10.62 8.74 5.33
C LEU A 162 -10.16 9.98 6.13
N LEU A 163 -10.54 11.18 5.69
CA LEU A 163 -10.22 12.42 6.40
C LEU A 163 -10.93 12.50 7.76
N LYS A 164 -12.17 12.02 7.86
CA LYS A 164 -12.91 11.90 9.12
C LYS A 164 -12.26 10.91 10.08
N VAL A 165 -11.67 9.82 9.58
CA VAL A 165 -10.85 8.92 10.39
C VAL A 165 -9.62 9.66 10.93
N TYR A 166 -8.84 10.28 10.05
CA TYR A 166 -7.58 10.91 10.41
C TYR A 166 -7.74 12.07 11.38
N TYR A 167 -8.75 12.92 11.22
CA TYR A 167 -8.85 14.15 12.00
C TYR A 167 -10.12 14.25 12.86
N GLY A 168 -10.96 13.22 12.85
CA GLY A 168 -12.09 13.10 13.77
C GLY A 168 -12.98 14.34 13.78
N PRO A 169 -13.29 14.91 14.95
CA PRO A 169 -14.09 16.14 15.07
C PRO A 169 -13.48 17.38 14.40
N ALA A 170 -12.15 17.42 14.20
CA ALA A 170 -11.48 18.57 13.59
C ALA A 170 -11.63 18.61 12.06
N ALA A 171 -12.02 17.50 11.42
CA ALA A 171 -12.42 17.45 10.02
C ALA A 171 -13.88 17.92 9.87
N THR A 172 -14.08 19.17 9.44
CA THR A 172 -15.41 19.77 9.25
C THR A 172 -15.60 20.21 7.79
N PRO A 173 -16.83 20.38 7.29
CA PRO A 173 -17.04 20.88 5.94
C PRO A 173 -16.37 22.23 5.67
N GLU A 174 -16.28 23.11 6.68
CA GLU A 174 -15.73 24.47 6.55
C GLU A 174 -14.21 24.48 6.31
N ASN A 175 -13.50 23.44 6.72
CA ASN A 175 -12.07 23.27 6.46
C ASN A 175 -11.76 22.14 5.47
N GLU A 176 -12.76 21.78 4.63
CA GLU A 176 -12.65 20.69 3.66
C GLU A 176 -12.21 19.37 4.29
N PHE A 177 -12.74 19.09 5.49
CA PHE A 177 -12.42 17.93 6.30
C PHE A 177 -10.93 17.81 6.66
N GLY A 178 -10.19 18.92 6.68
CA GLY A 178 -8.76 18.90 6.95
C GLY A 178 -7.92 18.41 5.76
N PHE A 179 -8.46 18.40 4.55
CA PHE A 179 -7.72 17.96 3.35
C PHE A 179 -6.38 18.69 3.17
N GLY A 180 -6.35 20.00 3.45
CA GLY A 180 -5.13 20.82 3.40
C GLY A 180 -4.03 20.42 4.40
N TRP A 181 -4.32 19.53 5.36
CA TRP A 181 -3.34 18.98 6.28
C TRP A 181 -2.58 17.77 5.74
N LEU A 182 -3.06 17.15 4.65
CA LEU A 182 -2.34 16.06 4.00
C LEU A 182 -1.06 16.57 3.32
N PRO A 183 0.06 15.84 3.44
CA PRO A 183 1.27 16.19 2.71
C PRO A 183 1.06 16.00 1.20
N ARG A 184 1.76 16.81 0.41
CA ARG A 184 1.70 16.76 -1.05
C ARG A 184 2.97 16.16 -1.61
N VAL A 185 2.83 15.16 -2.46
CA VAL A 185 3.98 14.54 -3.13
C VAL A 185 4.49 15.47 -4.22
N ALA A 186 5.75 15.89 -4.11
CA ALA A 186 6.40 16.80 -5.04
C ALA A 186 7.22 16.09 -6.14
N GLY A 187 7.32 14.76 -6.10
CA GLY A 187 8.08 14.00 -7.09
C GLY A 187 8.15 12.51 -6.77
N ASP A 188 9.09 11.82 -7.41
CA ASP A 188 9.36 10.41 -7.15
C ASP A 188 10.08 10.25 -5.80
N HIS A 189 9.48 9.50 -4.89
CA HIS A 189 10.03 9.11 -3.58
C HIS A 189 10.11 7.59 -3.44
N SER A 190 10.12 6.87 -4.56
CA SER A 190 10.32 5.42 -4.60
C SER A 190 11.66 5.03 -3.98
N HIS A 191 11.78 3.75 -3.60
CA HIS A 191 12.95 3.18 -2.94
C HIS A 191 14.28 3.61 -3.58
N LEU A 192 14.42 3.45 -4.90
CA LEU A 192 15.68 3.75 -5.59
C LEU A 192 16.02 5.23 -5.55
N VAL A 193 15.03 6.10 -5.75
CA VAL A 193 15.23 7.56 -5.72
C VAL A 193 15.56 8.03 -4.31
N THR A 194 14.86 7.51 -3.30
CA THR A 194 15.13 7.83 -1.89
C THR A 194 16.54 7.40 -1.48
N PHE A 195 17.00 6.21 -1.87
CA PHE A 195 18.36 5.76 -1.58
C PHE A 195 19.46 6.53 -2.35
N ASP A 196 19.20 6.96 -3.58
CA ASP A 196 20.10 7.85 -4.32
C ASP A 196 20.23 9.22 -3.64
N ARG A 197 19.11 9.84 -3.22
CA ARG A 197 19.12 11.09 -2.45
C ARG A 197 19.81 10.93 -1.11
N MET A 198 19.58 9.81 -0.41
CA MET A 198 20.27 9.48 0.83
C MET A 198 21.80 9.35 0.61
N ALA A 199 22.23 8.71 -0.48
CA ALA A 199 23.64 8.66 -0.86
C ALA A 199 24.25 10.04 -1.18
N ARG A 200 23.45 11.03 -1.56
CA ARG A 200 23.87 12.43 -1.76
C ARG A 200 23.81 13.28 -0.49
N GLY A 201 23.37 12.71 0.65
CA GLY A 201 23.23 13.43 1.90
C GLY A 201 21.99 14.34 1.98
N GLU A 202 21.00 14.12 1.11
CA GLU A 202 19.75 14.89 1.07
C GLU A 202 18.68 14.35 2.04
N VAL A 203 18.93 13.19 2.67
CA VAL A 203 18.04 12.56 3.65
C VAL A 203 18.73 12.58 5.01
N THR A 204 18.09 13.24 5.99
CA THR A 204 18.61 13.38 7.35
C THR A 204 18.44 12.11 8.17
N GLY A 205 17.28 11.47 8.08
CA GLY A 205 16.96 10.29 8.88
C GLY A 205 16.00 9.34 8.20
N PHE A 206 15.96 8.10 8.69
CA PHE A 206 15.20 7.03 8.06
C PHE A 206 14.61 6.07 9.09
N PHE A 207 13.33 5.71 8.89
CA PHE A 207 12.69 4.59 9.59
C PHE A 207 12.71 3.37 8.69
N LEU A 208 13.29 2.28 9.19
CA LEU A 208 13.43 1.02 8.46
C LEU A 208 12.72 -0.09 9.25
N PHE A 209 11.49 -0.39 8.87
CA PHE A 209 10.65 -1.39 9.56
C PHE A 209 10.59 -2.67 8.75
N GLY A 210 11.09 -3.77 9.32
CA GLY A 210 10.99 -5.12 8.74
C GLY A 210 11.54 -5.26 7.32
N GLN A 211 12.58 -4.48 6.97
CA GLN A 211 13.22 -4.46 5.66
C GLN A 211 14.74 -4.49 5.82
N ASN A 212 15.45 -5.06 4.84
CA ASN A 212 16.90 -5.24 4.90
C ASN A 212 17.66 -4.78 3.63
N PRO A 213 17.54 -3.51 3.22
CA PRO A 213 18.17 -2.96 2.02
C PRO A 213 19.68 -3.17 1.91
N ALA A 214 20.40 -3.27 3.03
CA ALA A 214 21.83 -3.55 3.03
C ALA A 214 22.17 -5.02 2.70
N GLY A 215 21.22 -5.95 2.85
CA GLY A 215 21.36 -7.38 2.55
C GLY A 215 20.72 -7.78 1.22
N ASP A 216 19.49 -7.35 0.97
CA ASP A 216 18.66 -7.77 -0.19
C ASP A 216 18.51 -6.70 -1.28
N GLY A 217 19.08 -5.51 -1.07
CA GLY A 217 19.00 -4.41 -1.99
C GLY A 217 19.69 -4.67 -3.33
N MET A 218 19.07 -4.17 -4.41
CA MET A 218 19.54 -4.27 -5.80
C MET A 218 21.01 -3.85 -6.01
N ASN A 219 21.50 -2.91 -5.20
CA ASN A 219 22.90 -2.50 -5.14
C ASN A 219 23.29 -2.28 -3.67
N ALA A 220 23.58 -3.37 -2.96
CA ALA A 220 23.91 -3.34 -1.53
C ALA A 220 25.08 -2.39 -1.19
N LYS A 221 26.07 -2.23 -2.07
CA LYS A 221 27.18 -1.29 -1.86
C LYS A 221 26.69 0.16 -1.79
N LEU A 222 25.84 0.56 -2.75
CA LEU A 222 25.23 1.88 -2.74
C LEU A 222 24.34 2.07 -1.51
N GLN A 223 23.51 1.08 -1.18
CA GLN A 223 22.57 1.23 -0.06
C GLN A 223 23.28 1.33 1.29
N ARG A 224 24.33 0.53 1.53
CA ARG A 224 25.17 0.69 2.74
C ARG A 224 25.88 2.04 2.78
N ALA A 225 26.34 2.54 1.64
CA ALA A 225 26.94 3.87 1.56
C ALA A 225 25.91 4.98 1.85
N ALA A 226 24.67 4.83 1.36
CA ALA A 226 23.57 5.74 1.63
C ALA A 226 23.23 5.76 3.13
N LEU A 227 23.10 4.60 3.77
CA LEU A 227 22.81 4.51 5.20
C LEU A 227 23.87 5.23 6.06
N ARG A 228 25.15 5.25 5.64
CA ARG A 228 26.24 5.99 6.34
C ARG A 228 26.11 7.51 6.25
N ASN A 229 25.35 8.03 5.30
CA ASN A 229 25.17 9.47 5.12
C ASN A 229 24.02 10.04 5.95
N LEU A 230 23.17 9.18 6.52
CA LEU A 230 22.15 9.59 7.48
C LEU A 230 22.77 10.16 8.75
N ASP A 231 22.06 11.09 9.38
CA ASP A 231 22.36 11.54 10.74
C ASP A 231 21.81 10.53 11.76
N TRP A 232 20.62 9.98 11.52
CA TRP A 232 20.02 8.93 12.35
C TRP A 232 19.26 7.86 11.54
N LEU A 233 19.24 6.64 12.07
CA LEU A 233 18.51 5.50 11.52
C LEU A 233 17.76 4.79 12.64
N VAL A 234 16.46 4.59 12.48
CA VAL A 234 15.66 3.74 13.37
C VAL A 234 15.34 2.44 12.64
N VAL A 235 15.83 1.32 13.15
CA VAL A 235 15.53 -0.01 12.63
C VAL A 235 14.60 -0.72 13.59
N ALA A 236 13.43 -1.15 13.11
CA ALA A 236 12.53 -2.02 13.87
C ALA A 236 12.52 -3.40 13.23
N ASP A 237 13.09 -4.38 13.92
CA ASP A 237 13.20 -5.76 13.46
C ASP A 237 13.32 -6.71 14.67
N TRP A 238 13.05 -7.99 14.45
CA TRP A 238 13.19 -9.02 15.48
C TRP A 238 14.60 -9.64 15.51
N PHE A 239 15.45 -9.35 14.53
CA PHE A 239 16.86 -9.76 14.46
C PHE A 239 17.76 -8.57 14.10
N GLU A 240 19.02 -8.60 14.54
CA GLU A 240 20.03 -7.73 13.93
C GLU A 240 20.16 -8.08 12.44
N THR A 241 19.87 -7.12 11.57
CA THR A 241 20.00 -7.24 10.11
C THR A 241 21.25 -6.52 9.61
N GLU A 242 21.70 -6.82 8.40
CA GLU A 242 22.80 -6.09 7.75
C GLU A 242 22.55 -4.57 7.73
N SER A 243 21.28 -4.14 7.62
CA SER A 243 20.92 -2.73 7.69
C SER A 243 21.01 -2.14 9.10
N ALA A 244 20.83 -2.94 10.16
CA ALA A 244 21.03 -2.47 11.54
C ALA A 244 22.51 -2.36 11.91
N VAL A 245 23.36 -3.20 11.30
CA VAL A 245 24.78 -3.32 11.65
C VAL A 245 25.73 -2.81 10.56
N PHE A 246 25.23 -2.14 9.53
CA PHE A 246 26.02 -1.67 8.38
C PHE A 246 27.25 -0.83 8.76
N TRP A 247 27.18 -0.13 9.89
CA TRP A 247 28.25 0.72 10.43
C TRP A 247 29.42 -0.08 11.00
N LYS A 248 29.22 -1.35 11.42
CA LYS A 248 30.27 -2.26 11.93
C LYS A 248 30.57 -3.46 11.04
N ALA A 249 29.62 -3.88 10.21
CA ALA A 249 29.67 -5.16 9.52
C ALA A 249 29.62 -5.04 7.98
N ASP A 250 29.75 -3.84 7.41
CA ASP A 250 29.94 -3.72 5.95
C ASP A 250 31.37 -4.18 5.57
N PRO A 251 31.53 -5.28 4.80
CA PRO A 251 32.85 -5.79 4.40
C PRO A 251 33.67 -4.80 3.58
N ASN A 252 33.04 -3.78 2.98
CA ASN A 252 33.70 -2.73 2.21
C ASN A 252 33.53 -1.34 2.84
N GLY A 253 33.10 -1.27 4.10
CA GLY A 253 32.86 -0.02 4.83
C GLY A 253 34.12 0.56 5.47
N PRO A 254 34.09 1.86 5.82
CA PRO A 254 35.12 2.44 6.67
C PRO A 254 35.06 1.84 8.09
N PRO A 255 36.07 2.05 8.95
CA PRO A 255 35.98 1.64 10.34
C PRO A 255 34.79 2.31 11.06
N PRO A 256 34.20 1.67 12.09
CA PRO A 256 33.05 2.21 12.82
C PRO A 256 33.21 3.66 13.31
N SER A 257 34.43 4.05 13.67
CA SER A 257 34.77 5.40 14.15
C SER A 257 34.58 6.50 13.10
N GLU A 258 34.46 6.15 11.82
CA GLU A 258 34.26 7.08 10.71
C GLU A 258 32.80 7.12 10.23
N VAL A 259 31.91 6.31 10.80
CA VAL A 259 30.47 6.30 10.47
C VAL A 259 29.74 7.22 11.43
N LYS A 260 29.15 8.30 10.90
CA LYS A 260 28.47 9.33 11.71
C LYS A 260 27.05 8.97 12.15
N THR A 261 26.41 8.00 11.48
CA THR A 261 24.98 7.71 11.66
C THR A 261 24.70 7.15 13.05
N GLU A 262 23.81 7.78 13.80
CA GLU A 262 23.28 7.24 15.04
C GLU A 262 22.23 6.18 14.72
N VAL A 263 22.40 4.95 15.24
CA VAL A 263 21.49 3.83 14.95
C VAL A 263 20.72 3.42 16.19
N PHE A 264 19.40 3.50 16.11
CA PHE A 264 18.46 2.99 17.11
C PHE A 264 17.89 1.65 16.63
N PHE A 265 18.25 0.55 17.30
CA PHE A 265 17.64 -0.75 17.04
C PHE A 265 16.49 -0.99 18.03
N ILE A 266 15.28 -1.14 17.49
CA ILE A 266 14.05 -1.38 18.23
C ILE A 266 13.70 -2.87 18.09
N PRO A 267 13.81 -3.67 19.17
CA PRO A 267 13.48 -5.10 19.10
C PRO A 267 11.97 -5.28 18.91
N ALA A 268 11.58 -5.77 17.74
CA ALA A 268 10.20 -6.01 17.38
C ALA A 268 9.74 -7.43 17.79
N ALA A 269 8.48 -7.56 18.18
CA ALA A 269 7.83 -8.84 18.44
C ALA A 269 7.52 -9.57 17.13
N SER A 270 7.69 -10.89 17.14
CA SER A 270 7.34 -11.75 16.02
C SER A 270 5.85 -11.97 15.84
N HIS A 271 5.48 -12.54 14.69
CA HIS A 271 4.08 -12.74 14.32
C HIS A 271 3.32 -13.67 15.30
N VAL A 272 4.01 -14.58 16.00
CA VAL A 272 3.42 -15.42 17.06
C VAL A 272 3.38 -14.72 18.42
N GLU A 273 4.09 -13.61 18.56
CA GLU A 273 4.22 -12.84 19.82
C GLU A 273 3.32 -11.61 19.87
N LYS A 274 2.56 -11.35 18.80
CA LYS A 274 1.57 -10.29 18.68
C LYS A 274 0.29 -10.81 18.04
N GLU A 275 -0.79 -10.08 18.22
CA GLU A 275 -2.05 -10.30 17.51
C GLU A 275 -2.21 -9.30 16.37
N GLY A 276 -3.11 -9.60 15.43
CA GLY A 276 -3.37 -8.74 14.29
C GLY A 276 -4.02 -9.48 13.15
N THR A 277 -3.90 -8.90 11.96
CA THR A 277 -4.45 -9.46 10.71
C THR A 277 -3.41 -9.51 9.61
N LEU A 278 -3.57 -10.44 8.68
CA LEU A 278 -2.76 -10.59 7.47
C LEU A 278 -3.68 -10.73 6.26
N THR A 279 -3.36 -10.04 5.17
CA THR A 279 -4.09 -10.17 3.90
C THR A 279 -3.28 -11.01 2.92
N ASN A 280 -3.79 -12.18 2.55
CA ASN A 280 -3.08 -13.10 1.65
C ASN A 280 -3.26 -12.73 0.15
N THR A 281 -2.62 -13.50 -0.74
CA THR A 281 -2.70 -13.31 -2.21
C THR A 281 -4.13 -13.35 -2.77
N GLN A 282 -5.07 -14.00 -2.08
CA GLN A 282 -6.46 -14.10 -2.48
C GLN A 282 -7.32 -12.97 -1.91
N ARG A 283 -6.71 -11.99 -1.22
CA ARG A 283 -7.35 -10.88 -0.52
C ARG A 283 -8.17 -11.33 0.70
N LEU A 284 -7.85 -12.50 1.27
CA LEU A 284 -8.46 -12.95 2.51
C LEU A 284 -7.75 -12.28 3.68
N LEU A 285 -8.50 -11.48 4.44
CA LEU A 285 -8.09 -10.93 5.71
C LEU A 285 -8.24 -12.01 6.79
N GLN A 286 -7.13 -12.40 7.40
CA GLN A 286 -7.09 -13.48 8.39
C GLN A 286 -6.58 -12.93 9.71
N ARG A 287 -7.38 -13.06 10.78
CA ARG A 287 -6.96 -12.73 12.15
C ARG A 287 -6.05 -13.82 12.70
N HIS A 288 -5.04 -13.42 13.44
CA HIS A 288 -4.26 -14.31 14.30
C HIS A 288 -4.18 -13.74 15.71
N ASN A 289 -4.08 -14.65 16.68
CA ASN A 289 -3.94 -14.32 18.08
C ASN A 289 -2.49 -14.48 18.51
N ARG A 290 -2.09 -13.74 19.54
CA ARG A 290 -0.80 -13.93 20.19
C ARG A 290 -0.75 -15.33 20.84
N VAL A 291 0.33 -16.07 20.57
CA VAL A 291 0.57 -17.41 21.13
C VAL A 291 1.66 -17.39 22.20
N LEU A 292 2.66 -16.51 22.05
CA LEU A 292 3.78 -16.38 22.99
C LEU A 292 3.87 -14.93 23.48
N ALA A 293 4.44 -14.72 24.67
CA ALA A 293 4.85 -13.38 25.06
C ALA A 293 6.14 -13.01 24.30
N PRO A 294 6.34 -11.73 23.89
CA PRO A 294 7.58 -11.33 23.23
C PRO A 294 8.82 -11.66 24.07
N VAL A 295 9.96 -11.96 23.44
CA VAL A 295 11.22 -12.18 24.17
C VAL A 295 11.75 -10.86 24.76
N GLY A 296 12.18 -10.90 26.02
CA GLY A 296 12.82 -9.76 26.69
C GLY A 296 11.99 -8.48 26.61
N ASP A 297 12.61 -7.40 26.15
CA ASP A 297 11.96 -6.10 26.00
C ASP A 297 11.34 -5.85 24.62
N ALA A 298 11.21 -6.88 23.77
CA ALA A 298 10.56 -6.72 22.47
C ALA A 298 9.11 -6.24 22.61
N ARG A 299 8.65 -5.48 21.62
CA ARG A 299 7.30 -4.89 21.53
C ARG A 299 6.73 -5.07 20.12
N SER A 300 5.41 -5.08 20.00
CA SER A 300 4.75 -5.06 18.68
C SER A 300 5.07 -3.77 17.93
N ASP A 301 5.04 -3.79 16.59
CA ASP A 301 5.24 -2.59 15.76
C ASP A 301 4.14 -1.55 16.08
N ALA A 302 2.91 -2.02 16.32
CA ALA A 302 1.79 -1.19 16.74
C ALA A 302 2.09 -0.45 18.05
N TRP A 303 2.70 -1.12 19.03
CA TRP A 303 3.15 -0.46 20.27
C TRP A 303 4.14 0.67 19.95
N PHE A 304 5.16 0.41 19.13
CA PHE A 304 6.17 1.41 18.80
C PHE A 304 5.54 2.64 18.13
N VAL A 305 4.75 2.43 17.07
CA VAL A 305 4.10 3.51 16.33
C VAL A 305 3.17 4.31 17.23
N TYR A 306 2.32 3.63 18.00
CA TYR A 306 1.37 4.28 18.91
C TYR A 306 2.07 5.14 19.98
N GLN A 307 3.08 4.56 20.64
CA GLN A 307 3.85 5.22 21.69
C GLN A 307 4.72 6.36 21.16
N PHE A 308 5.23 6.24 19.93
CA PHE A 308 5.94 7.30 19.24
C PHE A 308 5.00 8.48 18.91
N GLY A 309 3.82 8.20 18.34
CA GLY A 309 2.80 9.21 18.06
C GLY A 309 2.35 9.97 19.32
N LYS A 310 2.11 9.26 20.43
CA LYS A 310 1.79 9.91 21.73
C LYS A 310 2.89 10.86 22.20
N ARG A 311 4.16 10.46 22.08
CA ARG A 311 5.31 11.28 22.47
C ARG A 311 5.46 12.50 21.55
N LEU A 312 5.24 12.34 20.24
CA LEU A 312 5.23 13.47 19.30
C LEU A 312 4.12 14.46 19.61
N LYS A 313 2.87 14.00 19.81
CA LYS A 313 1.77 14.89 20.19
C LYS A 313 2.04 15.60 21.52
N ALA A 314 2.63 14.91 22.50
CA ALA A 314 3.01 15.53 23.78
C ALA A 314 4.11 16.59 23.62
N LEU A 315 5.12 16.31 22.78
CA LEU A 315 6.21 17.25 22.48
C LEU A 315 5.68 18.54 21.84
N TYR A 316 4.66 18.43 20.98
CA TYR A 316 4.08 19.55 20.26
C TYR A 316 2.83 20.15 20.90
N ALA A 317 2.38 19.65 22.07
CA ALA A 317 1.09 20.01 22.66
C ALA A 317 0.88 21.51 22.89
N GLY A 318 1.97 22.28 23.09
CA GLY A 318 1.94 23.73 23.24
C GLY A 318 2.24 24.53 21.97
N SER A 319 2.44 23.87 20.82
CA SER A 319 2.75 24.57 19.57
C SER A 319 1.53 25.31 19.03
N THR A 320 1.77 26.52 18.53
CA THR A 320 0.80 27.33 17.80
C THR A 320 1.16 27.53 16.34
N ASP A 321 2.23 26.86 15.86
CA ASP A 321 2.64 26.93 14.46
C ASP A 321 1.62 26.17 13.59
N PRO A 322 1.03 26.81 12.56
CA PRO A 322 0.09 26.16 11.66
C PRO A 322 0.62 24.86 11.02
N LYS A 323 1.95 24.73 10.86
CA LYS A 323 2.56 23.51 10.29
C LYS A 323 2.40 22.28 11.20
N ASP A 324 2.21 22.48 12.50
CA ASP A 324 2.09 21.42 13.49
C ASP A 324 0.63 20.99 13.70
N ALA A 325 -0.33 21.76 13.15
CA ALA A 325 -1.76 21.49 13.25
C ALA A 325 -2.17 20.10 12.75
N PRO A 326 -1.64 19.55 11.63
CA PRO A 326 -1.95 18.19 11.20
C PRO A 326 -1.65 17.13 12.27
N LEU A 327 -0.47 17.21 12.90
CA LEU A 327 -0.06 16.29 13.97
C LEU A 327 -0.95 16.42 15.21
N LEU A 328 -1.29 17.64 15.59
CA LEU A 328 -2.10 17.91 16.79
C LEU A 328 -3.55 17.45 16.62
N ASN A 329 -4.12 17.61 15.41
CA ASN A 329 -5.50 17.22 15.10
C ASN A 329 -5.64 15.74 14.69
N LEU A 330 -4.55 15.02 14.44
CA LEU A 330 -4.61 13.60 14.09
C LEU A 330 -5.25 12.79 15.23
N THR A 331 -6.31 12.04 14.95
CA THR A 331 -6.94 11.09 15.88
C THR A 331 -5.91 10.07 16.33
N TRP A 332 -5.80 9.83 17.65
CA TRP A 332 -4.79 8.90 18.20
C TRP A 332 -5.33 8.13 19.43
N ASP A 333 -6.61 7.76 19.37
CA ASP A 333 -7.41 7.29 20.51
C ASP A 333 -7.56 5.76 20.56
N TYR A 334 -6.41 5.09 20.54
CA TYR A 334 -6.32 3.62 20.57
C TYR A 334 -5.97 3.06 21.96
N GLU A 335 -6.25 3.79 23.04
CA GLU A 335 -6.06 3.24 24.39
C GLU A 335 -6.94 1.98 24.56
N PRO A 336 -6.41 0.91 25.17
CA PRO A 336 -7.15 -0.33 25.32
C PRO A 336 -8.38 -0.14 26.22
N VAL A 337 -9.55 -0.52 25.71
CA VAL A 337 -10.79 -0.57 26.50
C VAL A 337 -10.71 -1.70 27.54
N HIS A 338 -9.96 -2.76 27.22
CA HIS A 338 -9.71 -3.91 28.08
C HIS A 338 -8.21 -4.26 28.11
N PRO A 339 -7.44 -3.86 29.14
CA PRO A 339 -6.03 -4.24 29.25
C PRO A 339 -5.91 -5.71 29.68
N GLN A 340 -6.21 -6.65 28.80
CA GLN A 340 -6.22 -8.08 29.14
C GLN A 340 -5.57 -8.93 28.05
N LYS A 341 -4.80 -9.93 28.50
CA LYS A 341 -4.41 -11.09 27.72
C LYS A 341 -5.66 -11.89 27.32
N LEU A 342 -5.52 -12.77 26.32
CA LEU A 342 -6.55 -13.71 25.87
C LEU A 342 -7.14 -14.60 26.99
N ASP A 343 -6.43 -14.75 28.12
CA ASP A 343 -6.86 -15.51 29.30
C ASP A 343 -7.50 -14.62 30.40
N GLY A 344 -7.71 -13.32 30.15
CA GLY A 344 -8.24 -12.35 31.10
C GLY A 344 -7.21 -11.76 32.07
N THR A 345 -5.93 -12.11 31.99
CA THR A 345 -4.89 -11.58 32.89
C THR A 345 -4.23 -10.30 32.33
N ALA A 346 -3.61 -9.45 33.15
CA ALA A 346 -2.94 -8.24 32.64
C ALA A 346 -1.73 -8.60 31.74
N SER A 347 -1.64 -7.98 30.56
CA SER A 347 -0.45 -8.06 29.70
C SER A 347 0.77 -7.55 30.46
N ARG A 348 1.93 -8.21 30.32
CA ARG A 348 3.21 -7.67 30.85
C ARG A 348 3.63 -6.39 30.13
N ILE A 349 3.05 -6.12 28.96
CA ILE A 349 3.36 -4.98 28.11
C ILE A 349 2.33 -3.90 28.40
N SER A 350 2.80 -2.78 28.94
CA SER A 350 1.98 -1.58 29.16
C SER A 350 1.95 -0.71 27.92
N GLY A 351 0.79 -0.14 27.59
CA GLY A 351 0.65 0.84 26.51
C GLY A 351 0.60 0.26 25.09
N GLU A 352 0.26 -1.03 24.95
CA GLU A 352 -0.17 -1.56 23.64
C GLU A 352 -1.49 -0.90 23.22
N PRO A 353 -1.62 -0.46 21.96
CA PRO A 353 -2.90 0.03 21.46
C PRO A 353 -3.91 -1.12 21.30
N ASP A 354 -5.19 -0.77 21.32
CA ASP A 354 -6.27 -1.68 20.98
C ASP A 354 -6.28 -1.98 19.47
N VAL A 355 -5.79 -3.16 19.09
CA VAL A 355 -5.78 -3.57 17.69
C VAL A 355 -7.19 -3.76 17.12
N GLU A 356 -8.20 -4.03 17.96
CA GLU A 356 -9.58 -4.16 17.50
C GLU A 356 -10.12 -2.80 17.06
N ARG A 357 -9.80 -1.72 17.78
CA ARG A 357 -10.16 -0.35 17.36
C ARG A 357 -9.54 0.01 16.01
N VAL A 358 -8.29 -0.37 15.77
CA VAL A 358 -7.64 -0.20 14.46
C VAL A 358 -8.38 -0.98 13.36
N LEU A 359 -8.85 -2.20 13.65
CA LEU A 359 -9.64 -2.98 12.68
C LEU A 359 -11.04 -2.39 12.44
N GLN A 360 -11.68 -1.86 13.47
CA GLN A 360 -12.96 -1.16 13.37
C GLN A 360 -12.84 0.08 12.48
N GLU A 361 -11.75 0.84 12.64
CA GLU A 361 -11.41 1.96 11.76
C GLU A 361 -11.24 1.53 10.31
N LEU A 362 -10.48 0.45 10.05
CA LEU A 362 -10.32 -0.09 8.69
C LEU A 362 -11.62 -0.59 8.06
N ASN A 363 -12.62 -0.99 8.86
CA ASN A 363 -13.95 -1.36 8.36
C ASN A 363 -14.80 -0.14 8.00
N GLY A 364 -14.66 0.92 8.80
CA GLY A 364 -15.48 2.12 8.78
C GLY A 364 -16.67 2.07 9.75
N PHE A 365 -17.13 3.25 10.15
CA PHE A 365 -18.19 3.46 11.13
C PHE A 365 -18.97 4.76 10.88
N SER A 366 -20.14 4.88 11.51
CA SER A 366 -20.91 6.13 11.53
C SER A 366 -20.33 7.09 12.57
N THR A 367 -20.17 8.35 12.19
CA THR A 367 -19.74 9.42 13.11
C THR A 367 -20.89 10.00 13.93
N THR A 368 -22.14 9.59 13.63
CA THR A 368 -23.36 10.13 14.24
C THR A 368 -24.21 9.09 14.97
N GLU A 369 -24.01 7.81 14.67
CA GLU A 369 -24.76 6.70 15.28
C GLU A 369 -23.84 5.87 16.19
N THR A 370 -24.36 5.48 17.35
CA THR A 370 -23.71 4.54 18.26
C THR A 370 -24.42 3.19 18.23
N ASP A 371 -23.67 2.10 18.46
CA ASP A 371 -24.25 0.78 18.68
C ASP A 371 -24.78 0.71 20.12
N PRO A 372 -26.10 0.54 20.35
CA PRO A 372 -26.67 0.52 21.70
C PRO A 372 -26.21 -0.66 22.55
N ARG A 373 -25.52 -1.65 21.97
CA ARG A 373 -24.98 -2.81 22.68
C ARG A 373 -23.60 -2.56 23.26
N THR A 374 -22.80 -1.71 22.62
CA THR A 374 -21.39 -1.46 22.97
C THR A 374 -21.11 -0.03 23.39
N ASP A 375 -22.03 0.90 23.09
CA ASP A 375 -21.86 2.35 23.26
C ASP A 375 -20.68 2.94 22.45
N GLU A 376 -20.24 2.22 21.42
CA GLU A 376 -19.18 2.61 20.49
C GLU A 376 -19.80 3.08 19.15
N PRO A 377 -19.05 3.79 18.28
CA PRO A 377 -19.52 4.16 16.95
C PRO A 377 -20.03 2.95 16.16
N LYS A 378 -21.20 3.10 15.53
CA LYS A 378 -21.84 1.99 14.82
C LYS A 378 -21.08 1.66 13.55
N LEU A 379 -20.55 0.43 13.46
CA LEU A 379 -19.88 -0.06 12.25
C LEU A 379 -20.82 -0.05 11.04
N ILE A 380 -20.30 0.36 9.89
CA ILE A 380 -21.02 0.29 8.62
C ILE A 380 -20.86 -1.11 7.99
N PRO A 381 -21.83 -1.57 7.16
CA PRO A 381 -21.78 -2.91 6.56
C PRO A 381 -20.66 -3.10 5.52
N GLY A 382 -19.98 -2.03 5.13
CA GLY A 382 -18.85 -2.04 4.21
C GLY A 382 -18.71 -0.71 3.47
N PHE A 383 -17.65 -0.61 2.66
CA PHE A 383 -17.26 0.61 1.94
C PHE A 383 -18.35 1.23 1.05
N SER A 384 -19.35 0.45 0.63
CA SER A 384 -20.50 0.93 -0.13
C SER A 384 -21.42 1.88 0.64
N ALA A 385 -21.31 1.89 1.97
CA ALA A 385 -22.12 2.73 2.85
C ALA A 385 -21.41 4.03 3.26
N LEU A 386 -20.17 4.26 2.79
CA LEU A 386 -19.43 5.49 3.04
C LEU A 386 -20.12 6.69 2.35
N LYS A 387 -20.04 7.86 2.99
CA LYS A 387 -20.72 9.09 2.59
C LYS A 387 -19.77 10.27 2.57
N ALA A 388 -19.98 11.15 1.59
CA ALA A 388 -19.20 12.37 1.39
C ALA A 388 -19.60 13.53 2.31
N ASP A 389 -20.63 13.37 3.15
CA ASP A 389 -21.13 14.41 4.06
C ASP A 389 -20.44 14.41 5.44
N GLY A 390 -19.49 13.51 5.65
CA GLY A 390 -18.77 13.34 6.92
C GLY A 390 -19.53 12.57 8.00
N SER A 391 -20.70 11.98 7.69
CA SER A 391 -21.47 11.13 8.61
C SER A 391 -20.93 9.70 8.74
N THR A 392 -19.89 9.37 7.98
CA THR A 392 -19.11 8.13 8.09
C THR A 392 -17.61 8.44 8.09
N ALA A 393 -16.86 7.58 8.78
CA ALA A 393 -15.41 7.54 8.83
C ALA A 393 -14.96 6.14 8.43
#